data_AF-A0A5Q0H082-F1
#
_entry.id   AF-A0A5Q0H082-F1
#
_cell.length_a   1.000
_cell.length_b   1.000
_cell.length_c   1.000
_cell.angle_alpha   90.00
_cell.angle_beta   90.00
_cell.angle_gamma   90.00
#
_symmetry.space_group_name_H-M   'P 1'
#
loop_
_entity.id
_entity.type
_entity.pdbx_description
1 polymer ?
#
loop_
_entity_poly.entity_id
_entity_poly.type
_entity_poly.pdbx_seq_one_letter_code
_entity_poly.pdbx_strand_id
1 'polypeptide(L)'
;MPETPDDLRARIVRIVVESAEGDLSPAELDAAGGSLAGVSYSSLSLIRMIDTVENELGVYLDPEHDGERLTTVDDLVALVAENLRVGTGG
;
A
#
# COMPACT_ATOMS: atom_id res chain seq x y z
N MET A 1 2.03 -19.08 -7.70
CA MET A 1 2.29 -18.77 -9.13
C MET A 1 0.98 -18.24 -9.71
N PRO A 2 0.95 -17.08 -10.37
CA PRO A 2 2.06 -16.14 -10.60
C PRO A 2 2.27 -15.19 -9.41
N GLU A 3 3.49 -14.67 -9.27
CA GLU A 3 3.78 -13.49 -8.42
C GLU A 3 3.79 -12.28 -9.37
N THR A 4 2.70 -12.09 -10.12
CA THR A 4 2.61 -11.02 -11.11
C THR A 4 2.40 -9.68 -10.41
N PRO A 5 2.93 -8.57 -10.96
CA PRO A 5 2.73 -7.23 -10.39
C PRO A 5 1.25 -6.89 -10.16
N ASP A 6 0.34 -7.45 -10.94
CA ASP A 6 -1.12 -7.36 -10.74
C ASP A 6 -1.60 -8.00 -9.42
N ASP A 7 -1.02 -9.12 -8.97
CA ASP A 7 -1.36 -9.74 -7.68
C ASP A 7 -0.89 -8.88 -6.50
N LEU A 8 0.30 -8.28 -6.62
CA LEU A 8 0.80 -7.36 -5.60
C LEU A 8 -0.09 -6.12 -5.51
N ARG A 9 -0.44 -5.52 -6.65
CA ARG A 9 -1.37 -4.39 -6.70
C ARG A 9 -2.71 -4.73 -6.07
N ALA A 10 -3.30 -5.89 -6.40
CA ALA A 10 -4.56 -6.32 -5.81
C ALA A 10 -4.47 -6.47 -4.28
N ARG A 11 -3.35 -7.00 -3.76
CA ARG A 11 -3.10 -7.11 -2.33
C ARG A 11 -2.97 -5.74 -1.66
N ILE A 12 -2.19 -4.83 -2.22
CA ILE A 12 -2.03 -3.47 -1.67
C ILE A 12 -3.37 -2.74 -1.66
N VAL A 13 -4.14 -2.78 -2.75
CA VAL A 13 -5.48 -2.17 -2.82
C VAL A 13 -6.38 -2.73 -1.72
N ARG A 14 -6.36 -4.06 -1.52
CA ARG A 14 -7.13 -4.70 -0.46
C ARG A 14 -6.71 -4.20 0.92
N ILE A 15 -5.41 -4.13 1.22
CA ILE A 15 -4.90 -3.67 2.52
C ILE A 15 -5.26 -2.19 2.76
N VAL A 16 -5.15 -1.34 1.74
CA VAL A 16 -5.57 0.08 1.80
C VAL A 16 -7.05 0.18 2.15
N VAL A 17 -7.90 -0.59 1.49
CA VAL A 17 -9.35 -0.61 1.75
C VAL A 17 -9.65 -1.13 3.15
N GLU A 18 -9.00 -2.22 3.59
CA GLU A 18 -9.18 -2.79 4.93
C GLU A 18 -8.66 -1.87 6.05
N SER A 19 -7.65 -1.06 5.76
CA SER A 19 -7.03 -0.13 6.72
C SER A 19 -7.70 1.24 6.76
N ALA A 20 -8.51 1.56 5.76
CA ALA A 20 -9.29 2.80 5.71
C ALA A 20 -10.34 2.81 6.83
N GLU A 21 -10.41 3.91 7.57
CA GLU A 21 -11.48 4.15 8.54
C GLU A 21 -12.76 4.58 7.80
N GLY A 22 -13.46 3.65 7.17
CA GLY A 22 -14.74 3.92 6.50
C GLY A 22 -15.11 2.94 5.39
N ASP A 23 -16.14 3.30 4.62
CA ASP A 23 -16.66 2.54 3.47
C ASP A 23 -15.83 2.80 2.19
N LEU A 24 -14.50 2.90 2.32
CA LEU A 24 -13.63 3.12 1.16
C LEU A 24 -13.69 1.89 0.26
N SER A 25 -14.26 2.05 -0.93
CA SER A 25 -14.31 0.95 -1.89
C SER A 25 -13.12 0.98 -2.85
N PRO A 26 -12.65 -0.18 -3.35
CA PRO A 26 -11.58 -0.23 -4.34
C PRO A 26 -11.95 0.53 -5.63
N ALA A 27 -13.24 0.61 -5.97
CA ALA A 27 -13.73 1.40 -7.09
C ALA A 27 -13.57 2.92 -6.88
N GLU A 28 -13.71 3.42 -5.65
CA GLU A 28 -13.50 4.84 -5.35
C GLU A 28 -12.01 5.18 -5.38
N LEU A 29 -11.18 4.28 -4.86
CA LEU A 29 -9.74 4.41 -4.93
C LEU A 29 -9.24 4.41 -6.39
N ASP A 30 -9.78 3.53 -7.24
CA ASP A 30 -9.47 3.51 -8.68
C ASP A 30 -9.96 4.78 -9.39
N ALA A 31 -11.18 5.25 -9.07
CA ALA A 31 -11.71 6.51 -9.59
C ALA A 31 -10.87 7.73 -9.18
N ALA A 32 -10.21 7.68 -8.02
CA ALA A 32 -9.24 8.68 -7.56
C ALA A 32 -7.82 8.50 -8.17
N GLY A 33 -7.65 7.57 -9.12
CA GLY A 33 -6.35 7.26 -9.73
C GLY A 33 -5.37 6.58 -8.76
N GLY A 34 -5.87 5.95 -7.70
CA GLY A 34 -5.06 5.32 -6.66
C GLY A 34 -4.49 6.31 -5.64
N SER A 35 -4.95 7.56 -5.60
CA SER A 35 -4.42 8.57 -4.67
C SER A 35 -5.10 8.48 -3.30
N LEU A 36 -4.32 8.20 -2.25
CA LEU A 36 -4.78 8.13 -0.86
C LEU A 36 -5.21 9.51 -0.34
N ALA A 37 -4.45 10.55 -0.72
CA ALA A 37 -4.81 11.93 -0.40
C ALA A 37 -6.17 12.34 -1.00
N GLY A 38 -6.54 11.77 -2.16
CA GLY A 38 -7.81 12.02 -2.83
C GLY A 38 -9.02 11.40 -2.14
N VAL A 39 -8.83 10.36 -1.33
CA VAL A 39 -9.92 9.59 -0.68
C VAL A 39 -10.04 9.86 0.83
N SER A 40 -9.52 11.00 1.30
CA SER A 40 -9.52 11.38 2.72
C SER A 40 -8.85 10.35 3.64
N TYR A 41 -7.79 9.72 3.13
CA TYR A 41 -7.01 8.75 3.91
C TYR A 41 -6.31 9.46 5.07
N SER A 42 -6.67 9.10 6.30
CA SER A 42 -6.13 9.72 7.51
C SER A 42 -4.75 9.16 7.85
N SER A 43 -3.95 9.91 8.62
CA SER A 43 -2.63 9.46 9.10
C SER A 43 -2.72 8.16 9.91
N LEU A 44 -3.83 7.93 10.62
CA LEU A 44 -4.07 6.70 11.36
C LEU A 44 -4.28 5.50 10.44
N SER A 45 -5.12 5.66 9.41
CA SER A 45 -5.30 4.65 8.35
C SER A 45 -3.97 4.32 7.65
N LEU A 46 -3.11 5.33 7.47
CA LEU A 46 -1.76 5.14 6.91
C LEU A 46 -0.89 4.26 7.81
N ILE A 47 -0.84 4.55 9.11
CA ILE A 47 -0.06 3.74 10.06
C ILE A 47 -0.57 2.30 10.10
N ARG A 48 -1.89 2.08 10.14
CA ARG A 48 -2.48 0.72 10.10
C ARG A 48 -2.18 -0.02 8.81
N MET A 49 -2.22 0.68 7.68
CA MET A 49 -1.89 0.14 6.37
C MET A 49 -0.43 -0.31 6.34
N ILE A 50 0.49 0.52 6.81
CA ILE A 50 1.91 0.16 6.91
C ILE A 50 2.07 -1.10 7.75
N ASP A 51 1.58 -1.11 8.99
CA ASP A 51 1.67 -2.25 9.90
C ASP A 51 1.13 -3.54 9.27
N THR A 52 -0.01 -3.45 8.57
CA THR A 52 -0.60 -4.59 7.84
C THR A 52 0.28 -5.05 6.67
N VAL A 53 0.81 -4.12 5.87
CA VAL A 53 1.72 -4.44 4.77
C VAL A 53 3.00 -5.09 5.28
N GLU A 54 3.59 -4.58 6.36
CA GLU A 54 4.79 -5.12 6.97
C GLU A 54 4.55 -6.53 7.52
N ASN A 55 3.42 -6.74 8.20
CA ASN A 55 3.07 -8.05 8.76
C ASN A 55 2.70 -9.09 7.68
N GLU A 56 1.96 -8.70 6.63
CA GLU A 56 1.51 -9.64 5.58
C GLU A 56 2.57 -9.94 4.52
N LEU A 57 3.38 -8.93 4.15
CA LEU A 57 4.35 -9.04 3.06
C LEU A 57 5.79 -9.16 3.56
N GLY A 58 6.05 -8.93 4.84
CA GLY A 58 7.39 -9.02 5.42
C GLY A 58 8.35 -7.94 4.94
N VAL A 59 7.82 -6.79 4.50
CA VAL A 59 8.60 -5.61 4.13
C VAL A 59 8.66 -4.63 5.29
N TYR A 60 9.56 -3.65 5.23
CA TYR A 60 9.62 -2.55 6.18
C TYR A 60 9.38 -1.25 5.42
N LEU A 61 8.41 -0.43 5.85
CA LEU A 61 8.09 0.84 5.21
C LEU A 61 8.27 1.95 6.24
N ASP A 62 9.10 2.94 5.92
CA ASP A 62 9.38 4.03 6.83
C ASP A 62 8.56 5.27 6.43
N PRO A 63 7.55 5.69 7.21
CA PRO A 63 6.72 6.84 6.83
C PRO A 63 7.47 8.18 6.85
N GLU A 64 8.59 8.29 7.57
CA GLU A 64 9.41 9.51 7.58
C GLU A 64 10.26 9.62 6.30
N HIS A 65 10.71 8.49 5.76
CA HIS A 65 11.55 8.40 4.57
C HIS A 65 10.74 8.19 3.27
N ASP A 66 9.68 7.40 3.35
CA ASP A 66 8.82 6.99 2.22
C ASP A 66 7.49 7.77 2.17
N GLY A 67 7.26 8.74 3.06
CA GLY A 67 5.99 9.46 3.17
C GLY A 67 5.42 10.01 1.85
N GLU A 68 6.28 10.50 0.95
CA GLU A 68 5.89 10.98 -0.39
C GLU A 68 5.40 9.83 -1.30
N ARG A 69 6.00 8.64 -1.17
CA ARG A 69 5.64 7.42 -1.92
C ARG A 69 4.41 6.71 -1.31
N LEU A 70 4.09 7.00 -0.07
CA LEU A 70 2.90 6.49 0.62
C LEU A 70 1.63 7.31 0.31
N THR A 71 1.64 8.08 -0.78
CA THR A 71 0.51 8.92 -1.20
C THR A 71 -0.34 8.27 -2.29
N THR A 72 0.21 7.31 -3.04
CA THR A 72 -0.49 6.60 -4.11
C THR A 72 -0.28 5.09 -4.03
N VAL A 73 -1.29 4.33 -4.46
CA VAL A 73 -1.23 2.86 -4.54
C VAL A 73 -0.11 2.41 -5.48
N ASP A 74 0.12 3.11 -6.59
CA ASP A 74 1.14 2.70 -7.58
C ASP A 74 2.56 2.85 -7.00
N ASP A 75 2.83 3.96 -6.30
CA ASP A 75 4.09 4.17 -5.57
C ASP A 75 4.28 3.15 -4.44
N LEU A 76 3.22 2.84 -3.69
CA LEU A 76 3.20 1.79 -2.67
C LEU A 76 3.57 0.41 -3.27
N VAL A 77 2.94 0.04 -4.39
CA VAL A 77 3.25 -1.22 -5.09
C VAL A 77 4.71 -1.24 -5.55
N ALA A 78 5.20 -0.14 -6.11
CA ALA A 78 6.59 -0.03 -6.55
C ALA A 78 7.58 -0.14 -5.37
N LEU A 79 7.28 0.53 -4.25
CA LEU A 79 8.09 0.51 -3.03
C LEU A 79 8.13 -0.88 -2.39
N VAL A 80 6.99 -1.55 -2.30
CA VAL A 80 6.91 -2.91 -1.77
C VAL A 80 7.61 -3.89 -2.70
N ALA A 81 7.43 -3.78 -4.01
CA ALA A 81 8.14 -4.61 -4.99
C ALA A 81 9.67 -4.43 -4.92
N GLU A 82 10.14 -3.21 -4.67
CA GLU A 82 11.55 -2.91 -4.45
C GLU A 82 12.07 -3.58 -3.17
N ASN A 83 11.35 -3.43 -2.06
CA ASN A 83 11.69 -4.05 -0.78
C ASN A 83 11.69 -5.59 -0.84
N LEU A 84 10.71 -6.20 -1.51
CA LEU A 84 10.66 -7.66 -1.68
C LEU A 84 11.87 -8.19 -2.46
N ARG A 85 12.35 -7.45 -3.47
CA ARG A 85 13.57 -7.80 -4.21
C ARG A 85 14.82 -7.70 -3.35
N VAL A 86 14.89 -6.70 -2.47
CA VAL A 86 16.03 -6.46 -1.58
C VAL A 86 16.04 -7.44 -0.40
N GLY A 87 14.87 -7.78 0.15
CA GLY A 87 14.69 -8.65 1.32
C GLY A 87 14.94 -10.15 1.07
N THR A 88 15.05 -10.60 -0.18
CA THR A 88 15.30 -12.01 -0.51
C THR A 88 16.80 -12.39 -0.44
N GLY A 89 17.67 -11.51 0.09
CA GLY A 89 19.13 -11.68 0.07
C GLY A 89 19.87 -11.65 1.41
N GLY A 90 19.18 -11.86 2.55
CA GLY A 90 19.78 -11.83 3.90
C GLY A 90 19.78 -13.18 4.60
#